data_AF-A0A318JTF2-F1
#
_entry.id   AF-A0A318JTF2-F1
#
_cell.length_a   1.000
_cell.length_b   1.000
_cell.length_c   1.000
_cell.angle_alpha   90.00
_cell.angle_beta   90.00
_cell.angle_gamma   90.00
#
_symmetry.space_group_name_H-M   'P 1'
#
loop_
_entity.id
_entity.type
_entity.pdbx_description
1 polymer ?
#
loop_
_entity_poly.entity_id
_entity_poly.type
_entity_poly.pdbx_seq_one_letter_code
_entity_poly.pdbx_strand_id
1 'polypeptide(L)'
;MTRRAAFAVGVVVSALLSACGPGNDHAEPAPSTHSTRELCAYPKEFLSRWYKVTAFDVTINPITRKDGDIEHSAGCLYQNSDTGPTNTDVLPTRYVGSVSLGLDAGHNILGSTEGSSDRTRTVQGVPVAGIFAPKTADGSRYLTLSAVIDGWRGELEIYVKDENAPQIDDGAQLVVSMIRDLRG
;
A
#
# COMPACT_ATOMS: atom_id res chain seq x y z
N MET A 1 -8.91 -56.88 -68.91
CA MET A 1 -8.97 -56.70 -67.44
C MET A 1 -7.71 -55.92 -67.03
N THR A 2 -7.78 -54.58 -66.93
CA THR A 2 -7.85 -53.75 -65.69
C THR A 2 -6.61 -53.91 -64.78
N ARG A 3 -5.88 -52.89 -64.29
CA ARG A 3 -6.01 -51.42 -64.09
C ARG A 3 -4.57 -50.85 -63.92
N ARG A 4 -4.18 -49.76 -64.61
CA ARG A 4 -4.14 -48.35 -64.16
C ARG A 4 -3.49 -48.09 -62.79
N ALA A 5 -2.32 -47.44 -62.86
CA ALA A 5 -1.59 -46.81 -61.77
C ALA A 5 -2.31 -45.55 -61.25
N ALA A 6 -2.14 -45.25 -59.96
CA ALA A 6 -2.46 -43.95 -59.37
C ALA A 6 -1.33 -43.56 -58.40
N PHE A 7 -0.68 -42.45 -58.69
CA PHE A 7 0.22 -41.74 -57.78
C PHE A 7 -0.64 -40.91 -56.82
N ALA A 8 -0.46 -41.09 -55.51
CA ALA A 8 -1.04 -40.23 -54.49
C ALA A 8 0.01 -39.19 -54.05
N VAL A 9 -0.24 -37.93 -54.39
CA VAL A 9 0.51 -36.77 -53.90
C VAL A 9 -0.01 -36.47 -52.50
N GLY A 10 0.81 -36.75 -51.48
CA GLY A 10 0.52 -36.39 -50.10
C GLY A 10 0.73 -34.89 -49.88
N VAL A 11 -0.35 -34.17 -49.62
CA VAL A 11 -0.31 -32.78 -49.14
C VAL A 11 0.01 -32.82 -47.65
N VAL A 12 1.22 -32.39 -47.28
CA VAL A 12 1.60 -32.14 -45.88
C VAL A 12 0.96 -30.80 -45.49
N VAL A 13 -0.16 -30.88 -44.77
CA VAL A 13 -0.77 -29.72 -44.12
C VAL A 13 0.09 -29.37 -42.91
N SER A 14 0.92 -28.34 -43.05
CA SER A 14 1.61 -27.69 -41.95
C SER A 14 0.58 -27.06 -41.02
N ALA A 15 0.23 -27.75 -39.93
CA ALA A 15 -0.49 -27.16 -38.82
C ALA A 15 0.43 -26.18 -38.09
N LEU A 16 0.31 -24.90 -38.44
CA LEU A 16 0.75 -23.79 -37.60
C LEU A 16 -0.09 -23.83 -36.31
N LEU A 17 0.40 -24.53 -35.29
CA LEU A 17 -0.04 -24.31 -33.93
C LEU A 17 0.46 -22.93 -33.52
N SER A 18 -0.40 -21.94 -33.74
CA SER A 18 -0.31 -20.62 -33.13
C SER A 18 -0.06 -20.80 -31.64
N ALA A 19 1.11 -20.36 -31.20
CA ALA A 19 1.43 -20.20 -29.80
C ALA A 19 0.47 -19.15 -29.22
N CYS A 20 -0.65 -19.60 -28.64
CA CYS A 20 -1.34 -18.84 -27.62
C CYS A 20 -0.45 -18.86 -26.39
N GLY A 21 0.47 -17.89 -26.31
CA GLY A 21 1.03 -17.52 -25.02
C GLY A 21 -0.13 -17.05 -24.14
N PRO A 22 -0.20 -17.47 -22.86
CA PRO A 22 -1.13 -16.86 -21.93
C PRO A 22 -0.82 -15.36 -21.90
N GLY A 23 -1.73 -14.55 -22.42
CA GLY A 23 -1.71 -13.12 -22.16
C GLY A 23 -1.75 -12.97 -20.64
N ASN A 24 -0.73 -12.36 -20.07
CA ASN A 24 -0.78 -11.87 -18.70
C ASN A 24 -1.76 -10.69 -18.67
N ASP A 25 -3.04 -10.97 -18.90
CA ASP A 25 -4.12 -10.05 -18.57
C ASP A 25 -4.19 -10.06 -17.04
N HIS A 26 -3.32 -9.28 -16.41
CA HIS A 26 -3.50 -8.91 -15.01
C HIS A 26 -4.78 -8.08 -14.95
N ALA A 27 -5.90 -8.76 -14.70
CA ALA A 27 -7.16 -8.10 -14.44
C ALA A 27 -6.93 -7.08 -13.32
N GLU A 28 -7.32 -5.84 -13.56
CA GLU A 28 -7.28 -4.78 -12.55
C GLU A 28 -8.06 -5.24 -11.31
N PRO A 29 -7.55 -5.02 -10.09
CA PRO A 29 -8.27 -5.37 -8.87
C PRO A 29 -9.66 -4.73 -8.84
N ALA A 30 -10.62 -5.41 -8.22
CA ALA A 30 -11.95 -4.84 -8.04
C ALA A 30 -11.86 -3.51 -7.24
N PRO A 31 -12.61 -2.47 -7.63
CA PRO A 31 -12.67 -1.22 -6.85
C PRO A 31 -13.14 -1.49 -5.42
N SER A 32 -12.61 -0.75 -4.45
CA SER A 32 -13.10 -0.86 -3.08
C SER A 32 -14.48 -0.23 -2.94
N THR A 33 -15.35 -0.87 -2.16
CA THR A 33 -16.67 -0.35 -1.78
C THR A 33 -16.63 0.43 -0.46
N HIS A 34 -15.45 0.55 0.15
CA HIS A 34 -15.26 1.27 1.41
C HIS A 34 -15.05 2.76 1.19
N SER A 35 -15.48 3.52 2.19
CA SER A 35 -15.32 4.97 2.22
C SER A 35 -13.91 5.39 2.62
N THR A 36 -13.46 6.52 2.09
CA THR A 36 -12.27 7.25 2.57
C THR A 36 -12.39 7.59 4.06
N ARG A 37 -13.61 7.74 4.60
CA ARG A 37 -13.82 7.94 6.04
C ARG A 37 -13.43 6.71 6.86
N GLU A 38 -13.75 5.49 6.39
CA GLU A 38 -13.32 4.24 7.03
C GLU A 38 -11.79 4.13 7.03
N LEU A 39 -11.15 4.43 5.89
CA LEU A 39 -9.69 4.52 5.80
C LEU A 39 -9.12 5.52 6.82
N CYS A 40 -9.69 6.73 6.91
CA CYS A 40 -9.22 7.76 7.83
C CYS A 40 -9.51 7.45 9.32
N ALA A 41 -10.36 6.48 9.62
CA ALA A 41 -10.59 6.02 10.98
C ALA A 41 -9.57 4.95 11.39
N TYR A 42 -9.09 4.17 10.43
CA TYR A 42 -8.31 2.95 10.64
C TYR A 42 -7.09 3.13 11.57
N PRO A 43 -6.19 4.11 11.37
CA PRO A 43 -4.98 4.19 12.16
C PRO A 43 -5.15 4.99 13.47
N LYS A 44 -6.32 5.57 13.75
CA LYS A 44 -6.47 6.53 14.86
C LYS A 44 -6.11 5.94 16.22
N GLU A 45 -6.57 4.73 16.54
CA GLU A 45 -6.26 4.10 17.82
C GLU A 45 -4.76 3.82 17.97
N PHE A 46 -4.12 3.34 16.91
CA PHE A 46 -2.67 3.11 16.89
C PHE A 46 -1.90 4.41 17.11
N LEU A 47 -2.21 5.46 16.34
CA LEU A 47 -1.55 6.76 16.45
C LEU A 47 -1.78 7.40 17.82
N SER A 48 -2.99 7.27 18.37
CA SER A 48 -3.31 7.76 19.72
C SER A 48 -2.47 7.08 20.78
N ARG A 49 -2.29 5.75 20.71
CA ARG A 49 -1.46 5.01 21.67
C ARG A 49 0.03 5.32 21.49
N TRP A 50 0.50 5.39 20.26
CA TRP A 50 1.91 5.64 19.95
C TRP A 50 2.35 7.03 20.44
N TYR A 51 1.59 8.06 20.06
CA TYR A 51 1.97 9.45 20.30
C TYR A 51 1.30 10.07 21.52
N LYS A 52 0.45 9.32 22.22
CA LYS A 52 -0.36 9.78 23.36
C LYS A 52 -1.26 10.97 22.99
N VAL A 53 -1.71 11.02 21.74
CA VAL A 53 -2.57 12.07 21.18
C VAL A 53 -4.03 11.66 21.34
N THR A 54 -4.86 12.55 21.89
CA THR A 54 -6.29 12.28 22.13
C THR A 54 -7.21 12.90 21.08
N ALA A 55 -6.70 13.80 20.24
CA ALA A 55 -7.49 14.50 19.23
C ALA A 55 -6.65 14.77 17.96
N PHE A 56 -7.28 14.55 16.80
CA PHE A 56 -6.65 14.70 15.50
C PHE A 56 -7.39 15.69 14.62
N ASP A 57 -6.64 16.60 14.01
CA ASP A 57 -7.05 17.27 12.79
C ASP A 57 -6.69 16.33 11.62
N VAL A 58 -7.71 15.80 10.95
CA VAL A 58 -7.53 14.85 9.85
C VAL A 58 -7.77 15.57 8.53
N THR A 59 -6.72 15.68 7.73
CA THR A 59 -6.81 16.17 6.35
C THR A 59 -6.98 14.97 5.42
N ILE A 60 -8.12 14.90 4.75
CA ILE A 60 -8.31 13.92 3.68
C ILE A 60 -7.54 14.43 2.47
N ASN A 61 -6.67 13.59 1.91
CA ASN A 61 -6.03 13.82 0.63
C ASN A 61 -6.74 12.97 -0.41
N PRO A 62 -7.82 13.49 -1.05
CA PRO A 62 -8.51 12.75 -2.09
C PRO A 62 -7.61 12.72 -3.32
N ILE A 63 -6.93 11.60 -3.54
CA ILE A 63 -6.26 11.34 -4.81
C ILE A 63 -7.32 11.00 -5.89
N THR A 64 -8.52 10.58 -5.50
CA THR A 64 -9.66 10.39 -6.43
C THR A 64 -11.00 10.91 -5.89
N ARG A 65 -11.71 11.67 -6.76
CA ARG A 65 -13.08 12.22 -6.74
C ARG A 65 -13.73 12.75 -5.43
N LYS A 66 -14.73 13.63 -5.62
CA LYS A 66 -15.55 14.25 -4.56
C LYS A 66 -16.41 13.25 -3.78
N ASP A 67 -16.45 11.99 -4.22
CA ASP A 67 -17.51 11.04 -3.93
C ASP A 67 -17.04 9.99 -2.92
N GLY A 68 -16.35 10.40 -1.86
CA GLY A 68 -16.27 9.70 -0.58
C GLY A 68 -15.60 8.32 -0.49
N ASP A 69 -15.46 7.55 -1.58
CA ASP A 69 -15.08 6.13 -1.61
C ASP A 69 -13.66 5.91 -2.14
N ILE A 70 -13.07 4.75 -1.82
CA ILE A 70 -11.70 4.38 -2.20
C ILE A 70 -11.72 3.73 -3.60
N GLU A 71 -11.95 4.51 -4.65
CA GLU A 71 -12.08 3.96 -6.00
C GLU A 71 -10.75 3.42 -6.56
N HIS A 72 -9.71 4.26 -6.58
CA HIS A 72 -8.35 3.88 -7.04
C HIS A 72 -7.28 4.19 -6.01
N SER A 73 -7.43 5.28 -5.27
CA SER A 73 -6.57 5.61 -4.14
C SER A 73 -7.18 6.69 -3.26
N ALA A 74 -6.90 6.61 -1.97
CA ALA A 74 -7.23 7.61 -0.98
C ALA A 74 -6.15 7.69 0.09
N GLY A 75 -6.05 8.84 0.76
CA GLY A 75 -5.12 9.01 1.87
C GLY A 75 -5.61 10.03 2.89
N CYS A 76 -5.04 9.93 4.09
CA CYS A 76 -5.38 10.79 5.22
C CYS A 76 -4.10 11.20 5.94
N LEU A 77 -3.98 12.48 6.26
CA LEU A 77 -2.90 13.05 7.05
C LEU A 77 -3.44 13.42 8.43
N TYR A 78 -2.70 13.05 9.47
CA TYR A 78 -3.08 13.25 10.87
C TYR A 78 -2.17 14.28 11.50
N GLN A 79 -2.78 15.33 12.07
CA GLN A 79 -2.09 16.30 12.90
C GLN A 79 -2.67 16.27 14.31
N ASN A 80 -1.83 16.46 15.33
CA ASN A 80 -2.27 16.65 16.70
C ASN A 80 -2.98 18.01 16.78
N SER A 81 -4.28 17.98 17.13
CA SER A 81 -5.09 19.19 17.29
C SER A 81 -4.94 19.81 18.68
N ASP A 82 -4.35 19.08 19.64
CA ASP A 82 -4.05 19.61 20.98
C ASP A 82 -2.70 20.34 20.97
N THR A 83 -2.79 21.67 20.96
CA THR A 83 -1.65 22.59 20.90
C THR A 83 -1.13 23.00 22.28
N GLY A 84 -1.51 22.30 23.34
CA GLY A 84 -1.04 22.56 24.69
C GLY A 84 0.49 22.38 24.83
N PRO A 85 1.15 23.13 25.73
CA PRO A 85 2.61 23.10 25.92
C PRO A 85 3.14 21.76 26.44
N THR A 86 2.28 20.81 26.80
CA THR A 86 2.63 19.45 27.26
C THR A 86 2.84 18.44 26.13
N ASN A 87 2.53 18.80 24.87
CA ASN A 87 2.62 17.89 23.71
C ASN A 87 3.87 18.09 22.84
N THR A 88 4.74 19.04 23.15
CA THR A 88 5.95 19.37 22.37
C THR A 88 7.10 18.36 22.51
N ASP A 89 7.05 17.45 23.47
CA ASP A 89 8.17 16.51 23.73
C ASP A 89 8.14 15.26 22.83
N VAL A 90 6.99 14.95 22.21
CA VAL A 90 6.79 13.71 21.45
C VAL A 90 7.06 13.90 19.95
N LEU A 91 6.66 15.04 19.38
CA LEU A 91 6.78 15.35 17.95
C LEU A 91 7.30 16.78 17.74
N PRO A 92 8.33 17.00 16.90
CA PRO A 92 8.84 18.35 16.60
C PRO A 92 7.87 19.17 15.74
N THR A 93 6.79 18.55 15.23
CA THR A 93 5.74 19.19 14.46
C THR A 93 4.38 18.69 14.95
N ARG A 94 3.29 19.32 14.48
CA ARG A 94 1.94 18.78 14.72
C ARG A 94 1.67 17.49 13.94
N TYR A 95 2.49 17.14 12.95
CA TYR A 95 2.26 15.94 12.13
C TYR A 95 2.49 14.68 12.95
N VAL A 96 1.48 13.80 12.96
CA VAL A 96 1.49 12.53 13.68
C VAL A 96 1.77 11.36 12.74
N GLY A 97 1.25 11.44 11.53
CA GLY A 97 1.45 10.41 10.51
C GLY A 97 0.49 10.58 9.33
N SER A 98 0.57 9.66 8.39
CA SER A 98 -0.37 9.55 7.29
C SER A 98 -0.64 8.09 6.94
N VAL A 99 -1.80 7.85 6.32
CA VAL A 99 -2.19 6.53 5.82
C VAL A 99 -2.69 6.68 4.39
N SER A 100 -2.44 5.69 3.55
CA SER A 100 -3.04 5.62 2.22
C SER A 100 -3.33 4.18 1.81
N LEU A 101 -4.33 4.03 0.94
CA LEU A 101 -4.68 2.78 0.28
C LEU A 101 -4.97 3.08 -1.18
N GLY A 102 -4.50 2.22 -2.08
CA GLY A 102 -4.80 2.32 -3.51
C GLY A 102 -4.30 1.13 -4.31
N LEU A 103 -4.59 1.13 -5.61
CA LEU A 103 -4.08 0.12 -6.53
C LEU A 103 -2.55 0.22 -6.63
N ASP A 104 -1.88 -0.92 -6.66
CA ASP A 104 -0.42 -0.99 -6.77
C ASP A 104 0.04 -0.66 -8.18
N ALA A 105 0.52 0.56 -8.37
CA ALA A 105 1.13 1.02 -9.61
C ALA A 105 2.67 0.89 -9.61
N GLY A 106 3.23 0.08 -8.71
CA GLY A 106 4.67 -0.19 -8.61
C GLY A 106 5.50 0.91 -7.95
N HIS A 107 4.86 1.95 -7.43
CA HIS A 107 5.50 3.07 -6.71
C HIS A 107 4.75 3.34 -5.40
N ASN A 108 5.42 4.02 -4.45
CA ASN A 108 4.81 4.41 -3.18
C ASN A 108 3.69 5.44 -3.41
N ILE A 109 2.54 5.26 -2.75
CA ILE A 109 1.37 6.14 -2.90
C ILE A 109 1.60 7.48 -2.19
N LEU A 110 2.29 7.46 -1.04
CA LEU A 110 2.64 8.66 -0.27
C LEU A 110 3.79 9.46 -0.92
N GLY A 111 4.35 9.00 -2.03
CA GLY A 111 5.46 9.69 -2.71
C GLY A 111 6.79 9.61 -1.97
N SER A 112 6.94 8.71 -0.98
CA SER A 112 8.24 8.44 -0.37
C SER A 112 9.23 8.03 -1.46
N THR A 113 10.44 8.62 -1.46
CA THR A 113 11.52 8.30 -2.39
C THR A 113 11.67 6.79 -2.54
N GLU A 114 11.75 6.29 -3.78
CA GLU A 114 12.10 4.91 -4.09
C GLU A 114 13.43 4.57 -3.41
N GLY A 115 13.35 4.09 -2.17
CA GLY A 115 14.45 3.56 -1.41
C GLY A 115 14.42 2.05 -1.50
N SER A 116 15.60 1.42 -1.52
CA SER A 116 15.67 0.01 -1.13
C SER A 116 15.03 -0.12 0.26
N SER A 117 14.09 -1.06 0.44
CA SER A 117 13.58 -1.39 1.77
C SER A 117 14.77 -1.61 2.71
N ASP A 118 14.89 -0.78 3.75
CA ASP A 118 15.98 -0.91 4.71
C ASP A 118 15.73 -2.12 5.63
N ARG A 119 14.44 -2.44 5.86
CA ARG A 119 14.01 -3.56 6.71
C ARG A 119 12.66 -4.10 6.24
N THR A 120 12.63 -5.35 5.84
CA THR A 120 11.38 -6.07 5.53
C THR A 120 10.92 -6.89 6.73
N ARG A 121 9.65 -6.79 7.07
CA ARG A 121 8.96 -7.61 8.08
C ARG A 121 8.00 -8.57 7.39
N THR A 122 7.67 -9.68 8.04
CA THR A 122 6.61 -10.59 7.56
C THR A 122 5.48 -10.60 8.56
N VAL A 123 4.29 -10.23 8.12
CA VAL A 123 3.08 -10.17 8.93
C VAL A 123 2.06 -11.10 8.31
N GLN A 124 1.72 -12.20 8.98
CA GLN A 124 0.73 -13.17 8.51
C GLN A 124 0.97 -13.63 7.05
N GLY A 125 2.24 -13.88 6.71
CA GLY A 125 2.68 -14.28 5.38
C GLY A 125 2.83 -13.14 4.36
N VAL A 126 2.48 -11.90 4.72
CA VAL A 126 2.61 -10.73 3.85
C VAL A 126 3.91 -9.99 4.14
N PRO A 127 4.76 -9.72 3.13
CA PRO A 127 5.93 -8.88 3.31
C PRO A 127 5.51 -7.40 3.48
N VAL A 128 6.02 -6.78 4.53
CA VAL A 128 5.86 -5.34 4.81
C VAL A 128 7.22 -4.69 4.71
N ALA A 129 7.40 -3.83 3.71
CA ALA A 129 8.60 -3.03 3.54
C ALA A 129 8.60 -1.86 4.52
N GLY A 130 9.77 -1.56 5.10
CA GLY A 130 10.01 -0.39 5.92
C GLY A 130 11.09 0.49 5.29
N ILE A 131 10.72 1.70 4.91
CA ILE A 131 11.61 2.69 4.31
C ILE A 131 11.78 3.84 5.29
N PHE A 132 13.02 4.14 5.65
CA PHE A 132 13.31 5.27 6.53
C PHE A 132 13.78 6.47 5.73
N ALA A 133 13.20 7.63 6.03
CA ALA A 133 13.74 8.90 5.56
C ALA A 133 15.09 9.20 6.26
N PRO A 134 15.91 10.12 5.71
CA PRO A 134 17.07 10.64 6.41
C PRO A 134 16.72 11.18 7.80
N LYS A 135 17.66 11.03 8.74
CA LYS A 135 17.49 11.55 10.10
C LYS A 135 17.44 13.08 10.11
N THR A 136 16.52 13.62 10.88
CA THR A 136 16.42 15.03 11.23
C THR A 136 17.46 15.38 12.31
N ALA A 137 17.68 16.68 12.54
CA ALA A 137 18.69 17.17 13.49
C ALA A 137 18.45 16.72 14.95
N ASP A 138 17.20 16.41 15.30
CA ASP A 138 16.79 15.87 16.60
C ASP A 138 16.97 14.34 16.71
N GLY A 139 17.52 13.69 15.69
CA GLY A 139 17.83 12.26 15.65
C GLY A 139 16.68 11.35 15.21
N SER A 140 15.49 11.90 14.99
CA SER A 140 14.33 11.14 14.51
C SER A 140 14.26 11.06 12.99
N ARG A 141 13.28 10.32 12.45
CA ARG A 141 13.03 10.21 11.02
C ARG A 141 11.63 9.70 10.73
N TYR A 142 11.17 9.94 9.51
CA TYR A 142 9.95 9.29 9.00
C TYR A 142 10.23 7.83 8.65
N LEU A 143 9.28 6.96 8.95
CA LEU A 143 9.23 5.56 8.56
C LEU A 143 7.95 5.35 7.77
N THR A 144 8.08 4.89 6.54
CA THR A 144 6.97 4.41 5.72
C THR A 144 6.93 2.89 5.77
N LEU A 145 5.84 2.33 6.28
CA LEU A 145 5.52 0.92 6.20
C LEU A 145 4.58 0.70 5.02
N SER A 146 4.94 -0.20 4.10
CA SER A 146 4.20 -0.44 2.86
C SER A 146 4.04 -1.94 2.61
N ALA A 147 2.86 -2.37 2.21
CA ALA A 147 2.58 -3.75 1.83
C ALA A 147 1.66 -3.80 0.62
N VAL A 148 1.73 -4.90 -0.13
CA VAL A 148 0.86 -5.16 -1.29
C VAL A 148 0.15 -6.50 -1.10
N ILE A 149 -1.17 -6.51 -1.28
CA ILE A 149 -1.98 -7.73 -1.24
C ILE A 149 -3.02 -7.66 -2.37
N ASP A 150 -3.04 -8.67 -3.25
CA ASP A 150 -4.00 -8.79 -4.34
C ASP A 150 -4.12 -7.52 -5.21
N GLY A 151 -2.97 -6.89 -5.50
CA GLY A 151 -2.90 -5.66 -6.31
C GLY A 151 -3.27 -4.37 -5.59
N TRP A 152 -3.58 -4.43 -4.28
CA TRP A 152 -3.79 -3.26 -3.44
C TRP A 152 -2.56 -2.97 -2.59
N ARG A 153 -2.10 -1.72 -2.60
CA ARG A 153 -1.01 -1.19 -1.78
C ARG A 153 -1.56 -0.33 -0.65
N GLY A 154 -1.14 -0.65 0.57
CA GLY A 154 -1.43 0.15 1.76
C GLY A 154 -0.14 0.69 2.35
N GLU A 155 -0.18 1.94 2.82
CA GLU A 155 0.97 2.62 3.41
C GLU A 155 0.61 3.33 4.71
N LEU A 156 1.54 3.30 5.66
CA LEU A 156 1.51 4.05 6.91
C LEU A 156 2.84 4.79 7.06
N GLU A 157 2.81 6.11 7.07
CA GLU A 157 3.98 6.93 7.41
C GLU A 157 3.86 7.46 8.84
N ILE A 158 4.91 7.26 9.63
CA ILE A 158 4.99 7.68 11.03
C ILE A 158 6.36 8.24 11.37
N TYR A 159 6.43 9.07 12.41
CA TYR A 159 7.67 9.61 12.94
C TYR A 159 8.25 8.71 14.04
N VAL A 160 9.51 8.29 13.91
CA VAL A 160 10.17 7.41 14.87
C VAL A 160 11.50 7.99 15.37
N LYS A 161 11.74 7.89 16.68
CA LYS A 161 13.04 8.21 17.33
C LYS A 161 13.90 6.96 17.53
N ASP A 162 13.26 5.82 17.77
CA ASP A 162 13.91 4.51 17.88
C ASP A 162 13.43 3.60 16.75
N GLU A 163 14.39 3.15 15.94
CA GLU A 163 14.18 2.30 14.76
C GLU A 163 13.87 0.84 15.12
N ASN A 164 14.10 0.48 16.39
CA ASN A 164 13.85 -0.83 16.96
C ASN A 164 12.65 -0.81 17.93
N ALA A 165 11.88 0.28 17.94
CA ALA A 165 10.68 0.37 18.77
C ALA A 165 9.74 -0.81 18.44
N PRO A 166 9.34 -1.63 19.43
CA PRO A 166 8.52 -2.82 19.19
C PRO A 166 7.17 -2.48 18.57
N GLN A 167 6.66 -1.28 18.81
CA GLN A 167 5.41 -0.79 18.25
C GLN A 167 5.45 -0.71 16.71
N ILE A 168 6.64 -0.68 16.07
CA ILE A 168 6.75 -0.71 14.61
C ILE A 168 6.09 -1.98 14.05
N ASP A 169 6.16 -3.09 14.78
CA ASP A 169 5.51 -4.34 14.36
C ASP A 169 3.98 -4.24 14.43
N ASP A 170 3.43 -3.50 15.40
CA ASP A 170 2.01 -3.15 15.46
C ASP A 170 1.60 -2.27 14.26
N GLY A 171 2.47 -1.34 13.85
CA GLY A 171 2.27 -0.53 12.65
C GLY A 171 2.26 -1.37 11.37
N ALA A 172 3.12 -2.39 11.28
CA ALA A 172 3.16 -3.31 10.14
C ALA A 172 1.90 -4.19 10.10
N GLN A 173 1.43 -4.65 11.27
CA GLN A 173 0.17 -5.37 11.41
C GLN A 173 -1.03 -4.50 10.99
N LEU A 174 -1.02 -3.22 11.34
CA LEU A 174 -2.06 -2.27 10.94
C LEU A 174 -2.15 -2.15 9.42
N VAL A 175 -1.01 -2.00 8.72
CA VAL A 175 -1.00 -1.89 7.25
C VAL A 175 -1.63 -3.12 6.59
N VAL A 176 -1.25 -4.33 7.02
CA VAL A 176 -1.81 -5.58 6.47
C VAL A 176 -3.29 -5.72 6.75
N SER A 177 -3.72 -5.38 7.97
CA SER A 177 -5.13 -5.46 8.37
C SER A 177 -5.97 -4.47 7.57
N MET A 178 -5.48 -3.24 7.41
CA MET A 178 -6.13 -2.19 6.62
C MET A 178 -6.36 -2.63 5.18
N ILE A 179 -5.35 -3.17 4.50
CA ILE A 179 -5.50 -3.63 3.11
C ILE A 179 -6.54 -4.74 3.03
N ARG A 180 -6.52 -5.70 3.96
CA ARG A 180 -7.48 -6.82 3.95
C ARG A 180 -8.91 -6.39 4.20
N ASP A 181 -9.10 -5.44 5.10
CA ASP A 181 -10.42 -4.97 5.50
C ASP A 181 -11.02 -4.00 4.48
N LEU A 182 -10.20 -3.25 3.75
CA LEU A 182 -10.66 -2.13 2.91
C LEU A 182 -10.41 -2.32 1.41
N ARG A 183 -9.75 -3.39 0.97
CA ARG A 183 -9.66 -3.74 -0.47
C ARG A 183 -11.03 -4.18 -1.01
N GLY A 184 -11.22 -4.03 -2.32
CA GLY A 184 -12.42 -4.47 -3.04
C GLY A 184 -12.66 -5.97 -3.00
#